data_AF-A0A292ZLL8-F1
#
_entry.id   AF-A0A292ZLL8-F1
#
_cell.length_a   1.000
_cell.length_b   1.000
_cell.length_c   1.000
_cell.angle_alpha   90.00
_cell.angle_beta   90.00
_cell.angle_gamma   90.00
#
_symmetry.space_group_name_H-M   'P 1'
#
loop_
_entity.id
_entity.type
_entity.pdbx_description
1 polymer ?
#
loop_
_entity_poly.entity_id
_entity_poly.type
_entity_poly.pdbx_seq_one_letter_code
_entity_poly.pdbx_strand_id
1 'polypeptide(L)'
;MRPAASPRPVDLKAVLPVVQHATIGYDDALWRSAPKLARARDALDGAWRLLADHGQGVGLDRVGLREHAAMIAAARWVTAAAHRRDESRGMHMRADRPATDAALASRLLTGGTDKVWTRFETPALQEAAA
;
A
#
# COMPACT_ATOMS: atom_id res chain seq x y z
N MET A 1 -2.01 1.75 17.90
CA MET A 1 -3.14 0.83 17.63
C MET A 1 -3.43 0.03 18.88
N ARG A 2 -4.50 -0.77 18.94
CA ARG A 2 -4.69 -1.78 19.99
C ARG A 2 -4.33 -3.14 19.37
N PRO A 3 -3.42 -3.92 19.95
CA PRO A 3 -3.03 -5.19 19.38
C PRO A 3 -4.18 -6.20 19.40
N ALA A 4 -4.32 -6.97 18.32
CA ALA A 4 -5.32 -8.04 18.20
C ALA A 4 -4.88 -9.35 18.89
N ALA A 5 -3.58 -9.52 19.14
CA ALA A 5 -2.98 -10.65 19.84
C ALA A 5 -2.12 -10.19 21.03
N SER A 6 -1.30 -11.08 21.58
CA SER A 6 -0.41 -10.78 22.71
C SER A 6 0.53 -9.61 22.37
N PRO A 7 0.49 -8.51 23.14
CA PRO A 7 1.35 -7.36 22.90
C PRO A 7 2.81 -7.71 23.12
N ARG A 8 3.68 -7.17 22.27
CA ARG A 8 5.13 -7.25 22.44
C ARG A 8 5.82 -6.07 21.75
N PRO A 9 7.04 -5.71 22.17
CA PRO A 9 7.82 -4.71 21.45
C PRO A 9 7.99 -5.09 19.97
N VAL A 10 7.79 -4.12 19.09
CA VAL A 10 8.00 -4.25 17.64
C VAL A 10 9.11 -3.28 17.25
N ASP A 11 10.09 -3.77 16.51
CA ASP A 11 11.15 -2.92 15.96
C ASP A 11 10.62 -2.11 14.78
N LEU A 12 10.23 -0.86 15.04
CA LEU A 12 9.73 0.05 14.00
C LEU A 12 10.82 0.43 12.99
N LYS A 13 12.09 0.44 13.39
CA LYS A 13 13.21 0.75 12.48
C LYS A 13 13.38 -0.34 11.42
N ALA A 14 13.08 -1.59 11.76
CA ALA A 14 13.06 -2.70 10.81
C ALA A 14 11.86 -2.66 9.84
N VAL A 15 10.80 -1.92 10.18
CA VAL A 15 9.58 -1.83 9.36
C VAL A 15 9.67 -0.73 8.30
N LEU A 16 10.36 0.37 8.60
CA LEU A 16 10.50 1.50 7.68
C LEU A 16 11.09 1.10 6.31
N PRO A 17 12.16 0.27 6.21
CA PRO A 17 12.68 -0.19 4.93
C PRO A 17 11.65 -0.94 4.06
N VAL A 18 10.72 -1.69 4.67
CA VAL A 18 9.67 -2.39 3.93
C VAL A 18 8.77 -1.40 3.19
N VAL A 19 8.39 -0.31 3.85
CA VAL A 19 7.60 0.76 3.24
C VAL A 19 8.41 1.47 2.16
N GLN A 20 9.67 1.82 2.44
CA GLN A 20 10.52 2.55 1.51
C GLN A 20 10.75 1.75 0.21
N HIS A 21 11.05 0.45 0.32
CA HIS A 21 11.23 -0.41 -0.84
C HIS A 21 9.98 -0.43 -1.73
N ALA A 22 8.79 -0.56 -1.12
CA ALA A 22 7.53 -0.61 -1.86
C ALA A 22 7.07 0.73 -2.47
N THR A 23 7.52 1.87 -1.93
CA THR A 23 6.99 3.21 -2.30
C THR A 23 7.98 4.09 -3.05
N ILE A 24 9.27 4.00 -2.74
CA ILE A 24 10.34 4.84 -3.31
C ILE A 24 11.56 4.05 -3.78
N GLY A 25 11.54 2.72 -3.70
CA GLY A 25 12.62 1.88 -4.20
C GLY A 25 12.74 1.95 -5.73
N TYR A 26 13.96 2.13 -6.24
CA TYR A 26 14.21 2.13 -7.69
C TYR A 26 13.80 0.81 -8.35
N ASP A 27 14.10 -0.31 -7.70
CA ASP A 27 13.84 -1.62 -8.28
C ASP A 27 12.36 -1.99 -8.26
N ASP A 28 11.57 -1.52 -7.28
CA ASP A 28 10.18 -1.97 -7.10
C ASP A 28 9.13 -0.90 -7.43
N ALA A 29 9.38 0.37 -7.06
CA ALA A 29 8.40 1.44 -7.16
C ALA A 29 8.53 2.22 -8.47
N LEU A 30 9.75 2.44 -8.96
CA LEU A 30 9.98 3.16 -10.22
C LEU A 30 9.57 2.29 -11.43
N TRP A 31 10.01 1.03 -11.46
CA TRP A 31 9.73 0.08 -12.55
C TRP A 31 8.97 -1.16 -12.04
N ARG A 32 7.64 -1.03 -12.01
CA ARG A 32 6.76 -2.08 -11.49
C ARG A 32 6.60 -3.23 -12.47
N SER A 33 6.30 -4.41 -11.93
CA SER A 33 5.78 -5.56 -12.65
C SER A 33 4.90 -6.39 -11.73
N ALA A 34 4.06 -7.26 -12.29
CA ALA A 34 3.21 -8.16 -11.49
C ALA A 34 3.98 -8.91 -10.37
N PRO A 35 5.13 -9.57 -10.62
CA PRO A 35 5.85 -10.28 -9.55
C PRO A 35 6.44 -9.34 -8.49
N LYS A 36 6.88 -8.13 -8.87
CA LYS A 36 7.37 -7.14 -7.91
C LYS A 36 6.24 -6.61 -7.02
N LEU A 37 5.08 -6.33 -7.61
CA LEU A 37 3.89 -5.90 -6.90
C LEU A 37 3.36 -6.97 -5.93
N ALA A 38 3.40 -8.24 -6.33
CA ALA A 38 3.05 -9.36 -5.45
C ALA A 38 4.00 -9.45 -4.24
N ARG A 39 5.32 -9.39 -4.46
CA ARG A 39 6.30 -9.38 -3.36
C ARG A 39 6.13 -8.19 -2.42
N ALA A 40 5.94 -7.00 -2.97
CA ALA A 40 5.72 -5.79 -2.17
C ALA A 40 4.44 -5.93 -1.33
N ARG A 41 3.36 -6.47 -1.89
CA ARG A 41 2.13 -6.76 -1.16
C ARG A 41 2.38 -7.72 0.00
N ASP A 42 3.05 -8.84 -0.24
CA ASP A 42 3.29 -9.85 0.80
C ASP A 42 4.14 -9.29 1.95
N ALA A 43 5.17 -8.51 1.63
CA ALA A 43 6.02 -7.86 2.63
C ALA A 43 5.23 -6.83 3.46
N LEU A 44 4.42 -5.99 2.81
CA LEU A 44 3.58 -4.99 3.48
C LEU A 44 2.46 -5.63 4.32
N ASP A 45 1.82 -6.69 3.83
CA ASP A 45 0.81 -7.47 4.57
C ASP A 45 1.44 -8.18 5.78
N GLY A 46 2.70 -8.62 5.68
CA GLY A 46 3.48 -9.13 6.81
C GLY A 46 3.77 -8.06 7.86
N ALA A 47 4.25 -6.88 7.43
CA ALA A 47 4.53 -5.76 8.33
C ALA A 47 3.25 -5.23 9.00
N TRP A 48 2.14 -5.18 8.28
CA TRP A 48 0.83 -4.82 8.84
C TRP A 48 0.41 -5.79 9.95
N ARG A 49 0.44 -7.10 9.69
CA ARG A 49 0.09 -8.12 10.70
C ARG A 49 0.97 -8.01 11.94
N LEU A 50 2.28 -7.84 11.77
CA LEU A 50 3.20 -7.64 12.90
C LEU A 50 2.75 -6.48 13.80
N LEU A 51 2.41 -5.33 13.21
CA LEU A 51 1.97 -4.15 13.96
C LEU A 51 0.55 -4.31 14.53
N ALA A 52 -0.37 -4.90 13.76
CA ALA A 52 -1.77 -5.09 14.16
C ALA A 52 -1.91 -6.13 15.28
N ASP A 53 -1.13 -7.20 15.24
CA ASP A 53 -1.21 -8.30 16.20
C ASP A 53 -0.46 -7.97 17.49
N HIS A 54 0.64 -7.22 17.41
CA HIS A 54 1.57 -7.08 18.53
C HIS A 54 1.90 -5.65 18.96
N GLY A 55 1.69 -4.67 18.08
CA GLY A 55 2.17 -3.31 18.26
C GLY A 55 1.60 -2.64 19.52
N GLN A 56 2.48 -2.40 20.49
CA GLN A 56 2.19 -1.62 21.68
C GLN A 56 3.32 -0.62 21.96
N GLY A 57 2.96 0.58 22.39
CA GLY A 57 3.90 1.63 22.76
C GLY A 57 3.28 2.54 23.83
N VAL A 58 4.14 3.15 24.63
CA VAL A 58 3.79 4.13 25.68
C VAL A 58 4.37 5.50 25.31
N GLY A 59 3.72 6.58 25.74
CA GLY A 59 4.18 7.94 25.43
C GLY A 59 4.40 8.16 23.92
N LEU A 60 5.59 8.64 23.55
CA LEU A 60 5.97 8.94 22.16
C LEU A 60 6.09 7.68 21.27
N ASP A 61 6.41 6.51 21.84
CA ASP A 61 6.47 5.27 21.06
C ASP A 61 5.10 4.89 20.48
N ARG A 62 4.02 5.30 21.16
CA ARG A 62 2.65 5.12 20.66
C ARG A 62 2.37 5.97 19.41
N VAL A 63 2.99 7.14 19.31
CA VAL A 63 2.89 8.03 18.15
C VAL A 63 3.65 7.41 16.98
N GLY A 64 4.92 7.03 17.20
CA GLY A 64 5.74 6.37 16.18
C GLY A 64 5.08 5.09 15.64
N LEU A 65 4.48 4.27 16.51
CA LEU A 65 3.74 3.07 16.08
C LEU A 65 2.56 3.40 15.15
N ARG A 66 1.81 4.47 15.45
CA ARG A 66 0.67 4.89 14.61
C ARG A 66 1.13 5.46 13.28
N GLU A 67 2.22 6.20 13.28
CA GLU A 67 2.85 6.74 12.07
C GLU A 67 3.27 5.61 11.12
N HIS A 68 4.02 4.62 11.63
CA HIS A 68 4.44 3.47 10.83
C HIS A 68 3.24 2.66 10.32
N ALA A 69 2.21 2.46 11.15
CA ALA A 69 0.99 1.80 10.71
C ALA A 69 0.27 2.55 9.58
N ALA A 70 0.20 3.89 9.67
CA ALA A 70 -0.40 4.72 8.62
C ALA A 70 0.40 4.64 7.31
N MET A 71 1.73 4.69 7.40
CA MET A 71 2.62 4.53 6.24
C MET A 71 2.42 3.16 5.56
N ILE A 72 2.36 2.08 6.34
CA ILE A 72 2.12 0.73 5.80
C ILE A 72 0.74 0.64 5.16
N ALA A 73 -0.31 1.18 5.79
CA ALA A 73 -1.66 1.18 5.22
C ALA A 73 -1.70 1.90 3.86
N ALA A 74 -1.09 3.09 3.78
CA ALA A 74 -1.01 3.86 2.54
C ALA A 74 -0.22 3.10 1.47
N ALA A 75 0.93 2.49 1.82
CA ALA A 75 1.71 1.68 0.91
C ALA A 75 0.92 0.47 0.38
N ARG A 76 0.16 -0.22 1.24
CA ARG A 76 -0.71 -1.34 0.83
C ARG A 76 -1.79 -0.88 -0.15
N TRP A 77 -2.39 0.29 0.07
CA TRP A 77 -3.35 0.88 -0.86
C TRP A 77 -2.72 1.20 -2.22
N VAL A 78 -1.54 1.84 -2.22
CA VAL A 78 -0.80 2.16 -3.45
C VAL A 78 -0.42 0.89 -4.21
N THR A 79 0.09 -0.14 -3.54
CA THR A 79 0.45 -1.41 -4.17
C THR A 79 -0.77 -2.13 -4.73
N ALA A 80 -1.88 -2.17 -4.00
CA ALA A 80 -3.11 -2.77 -4.49
C ALA A 80 -3.68 -2.00 -5.70
N ALA A 81 -3.58 -0.66 -5.69
CA ALA A 81 -3.99 0.19 -6.79
C ALA A 81 -3.13 -0.06 -8.04
N ALA A 82 -1.81 -0.11 -7.86
CA ALA A 82 -0.85 -0.40 -8.92
C ALA A 82 -1.01 -1.81 -9.50
N HIS A 83 -1.38 -2.80 -8.69
CA HIS A 83 -1.68 -4.15 -9.16
C HIS A 83 -3.00 -4.20 -9.96
N ARG A 84 -4.00 -3.40 -9.58
CA ARG A 84 -5.30 -3.38 -10.27
C ARG A 84 -5.25 -2.63 -11.61
N ARG A 85 -4.37 -1.63 -11.75
CA ARG A 85 -4.17 -0.90 -13.01
C ARG A 85 -3.20 -1.69 -13.91
N ASP A 86 -3.75 -2.41 -14.87
CA ASP A 86 -3.00 -3.30 -15.77
C ASP A 86 -2.48 -2.59 -17.04
N GLU A 87 -1.92 -1.38 -16.87
CA GLU A 87 -1.39 -0.52 -17.93
C GLU A 87 -0.21 0.33 -17.40
N SER A 88 0.42 1.11 -18.28
CA SER A 88 1.31 2.21 -17.90
C SER A 88 0.67 3.54 -18.27
N ARG A 89 0.55 4.47 -17.31
CA ARG A 89 -0.06 5.79 -17.50
C ARG A 89 0.50 6.81 -16.51
N GLY A 90 1.02 7.93 -17.02
CA GLY A 90 1.56 9.01 -16.19
C GLY A 90 2.71 8.53 -15.32
N MET A 91 2.68 8.79 -14.01
CA MET A 91 3.72 8.31 -13.09
C MET A 91 3.64 6.80 -12.78
N HIS A 92 2.56 6.11 -13.16
CA HIS A 92 2.44 4.68 -12.98
C HIS A 92 3.05 3.95 -14.19
N MET A 93 4.27 3.44 -14.03
CA MET A 93 4.97 2.66 -15.06
C MET A 93 5.07 1.19 -14.69
N ARG A 94 4.61 0.33 -15.60
CA ARG A 94 4.68 -1.13 -15.52
C ARG A 94 5.48 -1.68 -16.69
N ALA A 95 6.66 -2.23 -16.40
CA ALA A 95 7.55 -2.79 -17.42
C ALA A 95 6.91 -3.99 -18.15
N ASP A 96 5.99 -4.70 -17.50
CA ASP A 96 5.25 -5.83 -18.07
C ASP A 96 3.95 -5.40 -18.79
N ARG A 97 3.55 -4.12 -18.66
CA ARG A 97 2.34 -3.54 -19.28
C ARG A 97 2.64 -2.12 -19.78
N PRO A 98 3.48 -1.95 -20.82
CA PRO A 98 4.00 -0.65 -21.21
C PRO A 98 2.98 0.25 -21.92
N ALA A 99 1.89 -0.33 -22.46
CA ALA A 99 0.86 0.41 -23.17
C ALA A 99 -0.20 0.97 -22.22
N THR A 100 -0.88 2.04 -22.67
CA THR A 100 -2.12 2.53 -22.07
C THR A 100 -3.31 1.71 -22.56
N ASP A 101 -4.35 1.60 -21.72
CA ASP A 101 -5.63 0.99 -22.04
C ASP A 101 -6.75 2.01 -21.81
N ALA A 102 -7.55 2.28 -22.86
CA ALA A 102 -8.67 3.22 -22.78
C ALA A 102 -9.73 2.78 -21.77
N ALA A 103 -9.93 1.48 -21.55
CA ALA A 103 -10.87 0.96 -20.56
C ALA A 103 -10.44 1.27 -19.11
N LEU A 104 -9.17 1.58 -18.89
CA LEU A 104 -8.59 1.89 -17.58
C LEU A 104 -8.43 3.40 -17.33
N ALA A 105 -8.94 4.24 -18.25
CA ALA A 105 -8.94 5.70 -18.16
C ALA A 105 -9.98 6.25 -17.15
N SER A 106 -10.13 5.58 -16.01
CA SER A 106 -10.95 6.02 -14.87
C SER A 106 -10.10 6.17 -13.61
N ARG A 107 -10.58 6.95 -12.64
CA ARG A 107 -9.97 7.05 -11.32
C ARG A 107 -10.11 5.72 -10.60
N LEU A 108 -9.12 5.38 -9.78
CA LEU A 108 -9.13 4.17 -8.97
C LEU A 108 -9.25 4.55 -7.50
N LEU A 109 -10.28 4.02 -6.84
CA LEU A 109 -10.50 4.17 -5.41
C LEU A 109 -9.84 3.01 -4.68
N THR A 110 -9.24 3.29 -3.53
CA THR A 110 -8.59 2.31 -2.66
C THR A 110 -8.87 2.61 -1.20
N GLY A 111 -8.88 1.59 -0.35
CA GLY A 111 -9.03 1.78 1.08
C GLY A 111 -9.04 0.46 1.87
N GLY A 112 -9.46 0.57 3.13
CA GLY A 112 -9.54 -0.55 4.07
C GLY A 112 -8.22 -0.83 4.79
N THR A 113 -8.25 -0.96 6.11
CA THR A 113 -7.07 -1.25 6.94
C THR A 113 -6.89 -2.75 7.16
N ASP A 114 -7.97 -3.46 7.50
CA ASP A 114 -7.90 -4.90 7.74
C ASP A 114 -7.88 -5.66 6.42
N LYS A 115 -8.88 -5.40 5.58
CA LYS A 115 -8.97 -5.91 4.22
C LYS A 115 -8.88 -4.75 3.23
N VAL A 116 -7.77 -4.73 2.48
CA VAL A 116 -7.57 -3.74 1.41
C VAL A 116 -8.51 -4.05 0.25
N TRP A 117 -9.12 -2.99 -0.30
CA TRP A 117 -9.96 -3.07 -1.49
C TRP A 117 -9.54 -2.01 -2.52
N THR A 118 -9.75 -2.32 -3.79
CA THR A 118 -9.61 -1.38 -4.90
C THR A 118 -10.79 -1.53 -5.87
N ARG A 119 -11.25 -0.42 -6.44
CA ARG A 119 -12.27 -0.42 -7.49
C ARG A 119 -12.09 0.77 -8.40
N PHE A 120 -12.40 0.60 -9.68
CA PHE A 120 -12.54 1.74 -10.57
C PHE A 120 -13.76 2.53 -10.16
N GLU A 121 -13.65 3.84 -10.28
CA GLU A 121 -14.77 4.72 -10.08
C GLU A 121 -15.72 4.66 -11.27
N THR A 122 -17.01 4.66 -10.98
CA THR A 122 -18.05 4.71 -11.99
C THR A 122 -18.18 6.13 -12.53
N PRO A 123 -18.55 6.33 -13.81
CA PRO A 123 -18.70 7.65 -14.42
C PRO A 123 -19.53 8.64 -13.57
N ALA A 124 -20.67 8.21 -13.01
CA ALA A 124 -21.53 9.05 -12.18
C ALA A 124 -20.86 9.60 -10.91
N LEU A 125 -19.91 8.87 -10.31
CA LEU A 125 -19.15 9.35 -9.14
C LEU A 125 -18.03 10.31 -9.57
N GLN A 126 -17.52 10.16 -10.80
CA GLN A 126 -16.51 11.05 -11.35
C GLN A 126 -17.08 12.45 -11.64
N GLU A 127 -18.27 12.50 -12.23
CA GLU A 127 -19.00 13.74 -12.52
C GLU A 127 -19.39 14.50 -11.24
N ALA A 128 -19.84 13.78 -10.19
CA ALA A 128 -20.23 14.41 -8.92
C ALA A 128 -19.07 15.06 -8.14
N ALA A 129 -17.82 14.77 -8.50
CA ALA A 129 -16.61 15.25 -7.83
C ALA A 129 -15.76 16.20 -8.70
N ALA A 130 -16.26 16.57 -9.87
CA ALA A 130 -15.66 17.55 -10.79
C ALA A 130 -16.32 18.93 -10.60
#